data_AF-A0A0F9WMN0-F1
#
_entry.id   AF-A0A0F9WMN0-F1
#
_cell.length_a   1.000
_cell.length_b   1.000
_cell.length_c   1.000
_cell.angle_alpha   90.00
_cell.angle_beta   90.00
_cell.angle_gamma   90.00
#
_symmetry.space_group_name_H-M   'P 1'
#
loop_
_entity.id
_entity.type
_entity.pdbx_description
1 polymer ?
#
loop_
_entity_poly.entity_id
_entity_poly.type
_entity_poly.pdbx_seq_one_letter_code
_entity_poly.pdbx_strand_id
1 'polypeptide(L)'
;MTTEEYIDLKQRVGEAGYWHEIDWSENLQRCQAPCHFIRDYIFVVCNSGMKAQIARVIFNKVMQAVTRGYSASLEFGHPGKSAAIDRALVEGTEWFDFYQTLGTDGLRLQYLESLPWIGPITKWHLAKNLGMDCAKPDRHLVRIAGSAELAHELCRSLSEATGDRIPTVDLVIWRAANLGWM
;
A
#
# COMPACT_ATOMS: atom_id res chain seq x y z
N MET A 1 -19.38 9.69 -4.20
CA MET A 1 -19.02 9.03 -5.47
C MET A 1 -20.06 7.96 -5.73
N THR A 2 -20.76 8.05 -6.86
CA THR A 2 -21.71 7.02 -7.32
C THR A 2 -20.98 5.90 -8.07
N THR A 3 -21.68 4.80 -8.32
CA THR A 3 -21.15 3.68 -9.13
C THR A 3 -20.80 4.12 -10.55
N GLU A 4 -21.65 4.95 -11.18
CA GLU A 4 -21.42 5.49 -12.53
C GLU A 4 -20.17 6.38 -12.56
N GLU A 5 -20.03 7.30 -11.59
CA GLU A 5 -18.84 8.16 -11.46
C GLU A 5 -17.56 7.33 -11.32
N TYR A 6 -17.60 6.23 -10.56
CA TYR A 6 -16.47 5.33 -10.39
C TYR A 6 -16.11 4.58 -11.69
N ILE A 7 -17.10 4.05 -12.41
CA ILE A 7 -16.87 3.33 -13.68
C ILE A 7 -16.21 4.25 -14.71
N ASP A 8 -16.73 5.46 -14.86
CA ASP A 8 -16.14 6.48 -15.75
C ASP A 8 -14.72 6.84 -15.31
N LEU A 9 -14.49 6.96 -14.00
CA LEU A 9 -13.17 7.27 -13.46
C LEU A 9 -12.16 6.14 -13.73
N LYS A 10 -12.56 4.88 -13.53
CA LYS A 10 -11.75 3.69 -13.83
C LYS A 10 -11.34 3.67 -15.30
N GLN A 11 -12.30 3.90 -16.20
CA GLN A 11 -12.04 3.97 -17.64
C GLN A 11 -11.01 5.04 -17.97
N ARG A 12 -11.20 6.27 -17.45
CA ARG A 12 -10.25 7.38 -17.65
C ARG A 12 -8.87 7.08 -17.10
N VAL A 13 -8.77 6.49 -15.90
CA VAL A 13 -7.48 6.08 -15.30
C VAL A 13 -6.78 5.06 -16.19
N GLY A 14 -7.53 4.09 -16.70
CA GLY A 14 -7.04 3.10 -17.65
C GLY A 14 -6.51 3.72 -18.94
N GLU A 15 -7.30 4.57 -19.59
CA GLU A 15 -6.95 5.31 -20.83
C GLU A 15 -5.74 6.23 -20.65
N ALA A 16 -5.49 6.72 -19.43
CA ALA A 16 -4.27 7.46 -19.09
C ALA A 16 -3.01 6.56 -18.92
N GLY A 17 -3.11 5.26 -19.18
CA GLY A 17 -1.97 4.32 -19.20
C GLY A 17 -1.81 3.47 -17.93
N TYR A 18 -2.79 3.49 -17.01
CA TYR A 18 -2.69 2.81 -15.72
C TYR A 18 -3.44 1.46 -15.64
N TRP A 19 -3.88 0.90 -16.78
CA TRP A 19 -4.51 -0.44 -16.82
C TRP A 19 -3.66 -1.52 -16.13
N HIS A 20 -2.33 -1.44 -16.27
CA HIS A 20 -1.41 -2.39 -15.63
C HIS A 20 -1.44 -2.33 -14.09
N GLU A 21 -1.72 -1.17 -13.50
CA GLU A 21 -1.87 -1.07 -12.04
C GLU A 21 -3.22 -1.61 -11.59
N ILE A 22 -4.28 -1.32 -12.35
CA ILE A 22 -5.63 -1.83 -12.10
C ILE A 22 -5.60 -3.36 -12.14
N ASP A 23 -5.02 -3.95 -13.20
CA ASP A 23 -4.86 -5.39 -13.36
C ASP A 23 -4.02 -6.00 -12.23
N TRP A 24 -2.90 -5.37 -11.87
CA TRP A 24 -2.10 -5.80 -10.72
C TRP A 24 -2.92 -5.84 -9.42
N SER A 25 -3.69 -4.78 -9.15
CA SER A 25 -4.49 -4.66 -7.93
C SER A 25 -5.61 -5.69 -7.87
N GLU A 26 -6.27 -5.95 -9.00
CA GLU A 26 -7.35 -6.93 -9.10
C GLU A 26 -6.83 -8.34 -8.85
N ASN A 27 -5.61 -8.63 -9.30
CA ASN A 27 -4.99 -9.94 -9.18
C ASN A 27 -4.13 -10.12 -7.91
N LEU A 28 -4.16 -9.19 -6.96
CA LEU A 28 -3.39 -9.29 -5.72
C LEU A 28 -3.62 -10.61 -4.96
N GLN A 29 -2.55 -11.35 -4.70
CA GLN A 29 -2.58 -12.60 -3.95
C GLN A 29 -1.96 -12.41 -2.57
N ARG A 30 -2.37 -13.26 -1.62
CA ARG A 30 -1.76 -13.30 -0.29
C ARG A 30 -0.26 -13.53 -0.41
N CYS A 31 0.54 -12.70 0.26
CA CYS A 31 1.98 -12.81 0.25
C CYS A 31 2.44 -14.19 0.77
N GLN A 32 3.21 -14.92 -0.04
CA GLN A 32 3.72 -16.26 0.28
C GLN A 32 5.25 -16.30 0.47
N ALA A 33 5.95 -15.17 0.32
CA ALA A 33 7.41 -15.15 0.35
C ALA A 33 7.94 -14.02 1.24
N PRO A 34 8.93 -14.29 2.12
CA PRO A 34 9.56 -13.26 2.94
C PRO A 34 10.12 -12.10 2.13
N CYS A 35 10.72 -12.36 0.96
CA CYS A 35 11.30 -11.31 0.12
C CYS A 35 10.25 -10.32 -0.40
N HIS A 36 9.03 -10.78 -0.72
CA HIS A 36 7.93 -9.90 -1.11
C HIS A 36 7.42 -9.10 0.08
N PHE A 37 7.31 -9.72 1.25
CA PHE A 37 6.93 -9.05 2.49
C PHE A 37 7.89 -7.90 2.83
N ILE A 38 9.19 -8.18 2.83
CA ILE A 38 10.24 -7.19 3.10
C ILE A 38 10.23 -6.07 2.06
N ARG A 39 10.14 -6.42 0.77
CA ARG A 39 10.07 -5.42 -0.31
C ARG A 39 8.88 -4.46 -0.13
N ASP A 40 7.70 -4.99 0.16
CA ASP A 40 6.49 -4.19 0.29
C ASP A 40 6.49 -3.38 1.60
N TYR A 41 7.07 -3.90 2.68
CA TYR A 41 7.38 -3.14 3.88
C TYR A 41 8.28 -1.93 3.57
N ILE A 42 9.41 -2.15 2.89
CA ILE A 42 10.35 -1.08 2.49
C ILE A 42 9.63 -0.04 1.63
N PHE A 43 8.80 -0.49 0.68
CA PHE A 43 8.01 0.39 -0.17
C PHE A 43 7.09 1.29 0.67
N VAL A 44 6.37 0.74 1.65
CA VAL A 44 5.47 1.51 2.51
C VAL A 44 6.23 2.50 3.40
N VAL A 45 7.38 2.11 3.97
CA VAL A 45 8.23 3.01 4.76
C VAL A 45 8.71 4.19 3.90
N CYS A 46 9.15 3.94 2.67
CA CYS A 46 9.53 4.97 1.70
C CYS A 46 8.37 5.90 1.34
N ASN A 47 7.15 5.36 1.17
CA ASN A 47 5.96 6.12 0.76
C ASN A 47 5.32 6.94 1.88
N SER A 48 5.62 6.68 3.15
CA SER A 48 5.00 7.40 4.25
C SER A 48 5.42 8.89 4.28
N GLY A 49 4.45 9.81 4.27
CA GLY A 49 4.71 11.25 4.46
C GLY A 49 5.31 12.01 3.28
N MET A 50 5.27 11.49 2.06
CA MET A 50 5.75 12.22 0.86
C MET A 50 4.92 11.92 -0.40
N LYS A 51 5.18 12.65 -1.49
CA LYS A 51 4.54 12.39 -2.79
C LYS A 51 5.02 11.05 -3.35
N ALA A 52 4.10 10.28 -3.94
CA ALA A 52 4.39 8.92 -4.43
C ALA A 52 5.51 8.88 -5.48
N GLN A 53 5.62 9.90 -6.33
CA GLN A 53 6.66 10.03 -7.35
C GLN A 53 8.05 10.16 -6.70
N ILE A 54 8.17 10.93 -5.61
CA ILE A 54 9.41 11.08 -4.86
C ILE A 54 9.72 9.78 -4.11
N ALA A 55 8.73 9.18 -3.46
CA ALA A 55 8.87 7.91 -2.77
C ALA A 55 9.35 6.79 -3.70
N ARG A 56 8.85 6.73 -4.94
CA ARG A 56 9.27 5.74 -5.93
C ARG A 56 10.75 5.87 -6.28
N VAL A 57 11.25 7.09 -6.45
CA VAL A 57 12.67 7.32 -6.73
C VAL A 57 13.54 6.87 -5.55
N ILE A 58 13.15 7.24 -4.32
CA ILE A 58 13.87 6.84 -3.11
C ILE A 58 13.84 5.32 -2.94
N PHE A 59 12.67 4.70 -3.09
CA PHE A 59 12.50 3.25 -3.03
C PHE A 59 13.44 2.54 -4.00
N ASN A 60 13.48 2.96 -5.27
CA ASN A 60 14.36 2.34 -6.27
C ASN A 60 15.83 2.43 -5.89
N LYS A 61 16.29 3.58 -5.38
CA LYS A 61 17.67 3.76 -4.90
C LYS A 61 17.98 2.89 -3.68
N VAL A 62 17.09 2.90 -2.68
CA VAL A 62 17.19 2.04 -1.49
C VAL A 62 17.28 0.57 -1.90
N MET A 63 16.39 0.10 -2.78
CA MET A 63 16.42 -1.29 -3.25
C MET A 63 17.75 -1.63 -3.93
N GLN A 64 18.30 -0.74 -4.76
CA GLN A 64 19.62 -0.94 -5.37
C GLN A 64 20.75 -1.05 -4.33
N ALA A 65 20.73 -0.21 -3.30
CA ALA A 65 21.72 -0.24 -2.23
C ALA A 65 21.64 -1.54 -1.41
N VAL A 66 20.44 -1.89 -0.94
CA VAL A 66 20.24 -3.06 -0.06
C VAL A 66 20.45 -4.39 -0.78
N THR A 67 20.12 -4.49 -2.08
CA THR A 67 20.44 -5.68 -2.88
C THR A 67 21.95 -5.89 -3.02
N ARG A 68 22.76 -4.84 -2.87
CA ARG A 68 24.24 -4.92 -2.84
C ARG A 68 24.80 -5.14 -1.43
N GLY A 69 23.94 -5.32 -0.43
CA GLY A 69 24.32 -5.48 0.97
C GLY A 69 24.66 -4.18 1.70
N TYR A 70 24.32 -3.02 1.13
CA TYR A 70 24.53 -1.73 1.79
C TYR A 70 23.33 -1.31 2.64
N SER A 71 23.59 -0.46 3.64
CA SER A 71 22.54 0.18 4.44
C SER A 71 21.67 1.11 3.59
N ALA A 72 20.38 1.16 3.88
CA ALA A 72 19.43 2.10 3.29
C ALA A 72 19.78 3.57 3.58
N SER A 73 20.55 3.84 4.63
CA SER A 73 20.98 5.19 4.99
C SER A 73 21.82 5.90 3.93
N LEU A 74 22.45 5.14 3.01
CA LEU A 74 23.18 5.72 1.87
C LEU A 74 22.27 6.48 0.90
N GLU A 75 21.02 6.04 0.75
CA GLU A 75 20.09 6.55 -0.25
C GLU A 75 18.87 7.24 0.36
N PHE A 76 18.59 6.98 1.64
CA PHE A 76 17.47 7.58 2.36
C PHE A 76 17.98 8.34 3.58
N GLY A 77 18.01 9.67 3.48
CA GLY A 77 18.51 10.56 4.53
C GLY A 77 17.64 10.66 5.78
N HIS A 78 16.59 9.85 5.91
CA HIS A 78 15.73 9.85 7.08
C HIS A 78 16.20 8.77 8.09
N PRO A 79 16.87 9.14 9.21
CA PRO A 79 17.57 8.18 10.06
C PRO A 79 16.66 7.09 10.62
N GLY A 80 15.48 7.45 11.13
CA GLY A 80 14.54 6.47 11.67
C GLY A 80 14.03 5.46 10.63
N LYS A 81 13.68 5.91 9.43
CA LYS A 81 13.19 5.05 8.35
C LYS A 81 14.27 4.14 7.80
N SER A 82 15.48 4.66 7.65
CA SER A 82 16.63 3.88 7.19
C SER A 82 17.00 2.79 8.19
N ALA A 83 17.03 3.11 9.49
CA ALA A 83 17.23 2.11 10.54
C ALA A 83 16.13 1.03 10.54
N ALA A 84 14.88 1.41 10.29
CA ALA A 84 13.76 0.48 10.19
C ALA A 84 13.88 -0.46 8.98
N ILE A 85 14.30 0.07 7.84
CA ILE A 85 14.59 -0.71 6.63
C ILE A 85 15.74 -1.68 6.88
N ASP A 86 16.86 -1.20 7.44
CA ASP A 86 18.02 -2.04 7.75
C ASP A 86 17.65 -3.17 8.72
N ARG A 87 16.80 -2.88 9.71
CA ARG A 87 16.26 -3.89 10.62
C ARG A 87 15.41 -4.93 9.89
N ALA A 88 14.58 -4.51 8.94
CA ALA A 88 13.77 -5.43 8.13
C ALA A 88 14.61 -6.35 7.23
N LEU A 89 15.81 -5.92 6.82
CA LEU A 89 16.72 -6.78 6.05
C LEU A 89 17.28 -7.95 6.90
N VAL A 90 17.34 -7.77 8.21
CA VAL A 90 17.86 -8.78 9.15
C VAL A 90 16.72 -9.62 9.73
N GLU A 91 15.67 -8.97 10.24
CA GLU A 91 14.59 -9.61 10.99
C GLU A 91 13.35 -9.92 10.13
N GLY A 92 13.29 -9.43 8.89
CA GLY A 92 12.06 -9.45 8.10
C GLY A 92 11.54 -10.84 7.75
N THR A 93 12.40 -11.85 7.71
CA THR A 93 11.96 -13.25 7.58
C THR A 93 11.20 -13.70 8.83
N GLU A 94 11.71 -13.41 10.03
CA GLU A 94 11.02 -13.74 11.28
C GLU A 94 9.70 -12.96 11.39
N TRP A 95 9.67 -11.72 10.92
CA TRP A 95 8.43 -10.93 10.88
C TRP A 95 7.39 -11.56 9.96
N PHE A 96 7.81 -12.03 8.79
CA PHE A 96 6.94 -12.72 7.85
C PHE A 96 6.44 -14.04 8.43
N ASP A 97 7.31 -14.84 9.04
CA ASP A 97 6.94 -16.12 9.63
C ASP A 97 5.89 -15.93 10.72
N PHE A 98 6.09 -14.94 11.61
CA PHE A 98 5.09 -14.58 12.60
C PHE A 98 3.78 -14.12 11.96
N TYR A 99 3.83 -13.24 10.95
CA TYR A 99 2.64 -12.79 10.21
C TYR A 99 1.81 -13.94 9.65
N GLN A 100 2.46 -14.99 9.15
CA GLN A 100 1.79 -16.18 8.59
C GLN A 100 1.09 -17.02 9.66
N THR A 101 1.55 -17.01 10.92
CA THR A 101 0.87 -17.72 12.02
C THR A 101 -0.44 -17.09 12.47
N LEU A 102 -0.70 -15.82 12.12
CA LEU A 102 -1.88 -15.08 12.57
C LEU A 102 -3.12 -15.55 11.80
N GLY A 103 -4.13 -16.04 12.52
CA GLY A 103 -5.31 -16.68 11.93
C GLY A 103 -6.38 -15.73 11.37
N THR A 104 -6.30 -14.42 11.66
CA THR A 104 -7.30 -13.44 11.20
C THR A 104 -6.65 -12.17 10.66
N ASP A 105 -7.36 -11.48 9.76
CA ASP A 105 -6.88 -10.22 9.20
C ASP A 105 -6.83 -9.09 10.24
N GLY A 106 -7.70 -9.12 11.25
CA GLY A 106 -7.64 -8.18 12.38
C GLY A 106 -6.34 -8.31 13.18
N LEU A 107 -5.92 -9.54 13.49
CA LEU A 107 -4.65 -9.80 14.17
C LEU A 107 -3.45 -9.41 13.28
N ARG A 108 -3.51 -9.71 11.98
CA ARG A 108 -2.49 -9.29 11.01
C ARG A 108 -2.36 -7.77 10.96
N LEU A 109 -3.46 -7.03 10.92
CA LEU A 109 -3.42 -5.56 10.91
C LEU A 109 -2.80 -4.99 12.18
N GLN A 110 -3.16 -5.53 13.35
CA GLN A 110 -2.56 -5.12 14.63
C GLN A 110 -1.05 -5.40 14.66
N TYR A 111 -0.64 -6.56 14.14
CA TYR A 111 0.77 -6.90 14.04
C TYR A 111 1.52 -6.00 13.05
N LEU A 112 0.96 -5.75 11.87
CA LEU A 112 1.58 -4.85 10.89
C LEU A 112 1.78 -3.45 11.47
N GLU A 113 0.84 -2.95 12.29
CA GLU A 113 0.97 -1.67 13.00
C GLU A 113 2.07 -1.64 14.05
N SER A 114 2.45 -2.79 14.63
CA SER A 114 3.53 -2.84 15.61
C SER A 114 4.93 -2.84 14.96
N LEU A 115 5.01 -3.06 13.64
CA LEU A 115 6.27 -3.03 12.92
C LEU A 115 6.87 -1.61 12.90
N PRO A 116 8.20 -1.47 12.94
CA PRO A 116 8.84 -0.16 12.93
C PRO A 116 8.36 0.69 11.75
N TRP A 117 7.99 1.96 11.99
CA TRP A 117 7.54 2.92 10.97
C TRP A 117 6.26 2.56 10.21
N ILE A 118 5.52 1.55 10.65
CA ILE A 118 4.14 1.32 10.26
C ILE A 118 3.25 1.88 11.36
N GLY A 119 2.15 2.53 10.98
CA GLY A 119 1.24 3.20 11.90
C GLY A 119 -0.22 3.04 11.46
N PRO A 120 -1.16 3.78 12.08
CA PRO A 120 -2.59 3.53 11.96
C PRO A 120 -3.12 3.53 10.51
N ILE A 121 -2.54 4.35 9.63
CA ILE A 121 -2.91 4.42 8.21
C ILE A 121 -2.02 3.52 7.34
N THR A 122 -0.71 3.49 7.60
CA THR A 122 0.24 2.75 6.75
C THR A 122 0.14 1.24 6.92
N LYS A 123 -0.43 0.73 8.03
CA LYS A 123 -0.76 -0.69 8.18
C LYS A 123 -1.70 -1.19 7.10
N TRP A 124 -2.66 -0.36 6.68
CA TRP A 124 -3.59 -0.69 5.60
C TRP A 124 -2.90 -0.69 4.23
N HIS A 125 -1.95 0.22 4.03
CA HIS A 125 -1.13 0.22 2.80
C HIS A 125 -0.33 -1.07 2.68
N LEU A 126 0.32 -1.49 3.77
CA LEU A 126 1.09 -2.72 3.79
C LEU A 126 0.19 -3.94 3.65
N ALA A 127 -0.91 -4.01 4.41
CA ALA A 127 -1.88 -5.10 4.31
C ALA A 127 -2.41 -5.28 2.89
N LYS A 128 -2.77 -4.19 2.22
CA LYS A 128 -3.21 -4.19 0.82
C LYS A 128 -2.15 -4.81 -0.10
N ASN A 129 -0.90 -4.33 -0.02
CA ASN A 129 0.20 -4.85 -0.85
C ASN A 129 0.47 -6.34 -0.59
N LEU A 130 0.25 -6.81 0.64
CA LEU A 130 0.37 -8.22 1.03
C LEU A 130 -0.86 -9.08 0.63
N GLY A 131 -1.81 -8.52 -0.12
CA GLY A 131 -2.96 -9.22 -0.68
C GLY A 131 -4.18 -9.30 0.24
N MET A 132 -4.23 -8.50 1.32
CA MET A 132 -5.46 -8.33 2.09
C MET A 132 -6.48 -7.53 1.27
N ASP A 133 -7.74 -7.95 1.30
CA ASP A 133 -8.83 -7.30 0.57
C ASP A 133 -9.33 -6.07 1.35
N CYS A 134 -8.52 -5.01 1.36
CA CYS A 134 -8.79 -3.80 2.12
C CYS A 134 -8.39 -2.53 1.36
N ALA A 135 -9.05 -1.43 1.70
CA ALA A 135 -8.71 -0.09 1.23
C ALA A 135 -7.70 0.56 2.18
N LYS A 136 -6.87 1.47 1.67
CA LYS A 136 -6.06 2.35 2.50
C LYS A 136 -6.81 3.67 2.71
N PRO A 137 -7.25 4.01 3.93
CA PRO A 137 -7.94 5.27 4.20
C PRO A 137 -6.95 6.45 4.23
N ASP A 138 -6.35 6.77 3.10
CA ASP A 138 -5.43 7.91 2.99
C ASP A 138 -6.18 9.24 2.88
N ARG A 139 -5.44 10.35 2.90
CA ARG A 139 -6.02 11.71 2.90
C ARG A 139 -6.96 11.96 1.71
N HIS A 140 -6.75 11.34 0.56
CA HIS A 140 -7.57 11.58 -0.62
C HIS A 140 -8.91 10.87 -0.47
N LEU A 141 -8.86 9.59 -0.09
CA LEU A 141 -10.06 8.80 0.13
C LEU A 141 -10.87 9.33 1.32
N VAL A 142 -10.21 9.68 2.43
CA VAL A 142 -10.84 10.30 3.59
C VAL A 142 -11.46 11.66 3.26
N ARG A 143 -10.83 12.47 2.40
CA ARG A 143 -11.44 13.74 1.96
C ARG A 143 -12.73 13.53 1.16
N ILE A 144 -12.80 12.46 0.37
CA ILE A 144 -13.99 12.11 -0.42
C ILE A 144 -15.09 11.54 0.47
N ALA A 145 -14.73 10.68 1.42
CA ALA A 145 -15.68 9.93 2.23
C ALA A 145 -16.07 10.61 3.55
N GLY A 146 -15.23 11.50 4.09
CA GLY A 146 -15.45 12.24 5.34
C GLY A 146 -14.75 11.65 6.58
N SER A 147 -14.49 10.34 6.61
CA SER A 147 -13.71 9.69 7.67
C SER A 147 -12.99 8.43 7.15
N ALA A 148 -12.16 7.79 8.00
CA ALA A 148 -11.51 6.54 7.65
C ALA A 148 -12.50 5.36 7.55
N GLU A 149 -13.49 5.33 8.43
CA GLU A 149 -14.57 4.33 8.44
C GLU A 149 -15.41 4.44 7.17
N LEU A 150 -15.83 5.67 6.84
CA LEU A 150 -16.59 5.95 5.63
C LEU A 150 -15.77 5.68 4.36
N ALA A 151 -14.45 5.84 4.40
CA ALA A 151 -13.56 5.49 3.29
C ALA A 151 -13.57 3.97 3.02
N HIS A 152 -13.52 3.14 4.07
CA HIS A 152 -13.66 1.69 3.92
C HIS A 152 -15.04 1.29 3.41
N GLU A 153 -16.10 1.93 3.92
CA GLU A 153 -17.48 1.68 3.47
C GLU A 153 -17.68 2.08 2.01
N LEU A 154 -17.19 3.25 1.59
CA LEU A 154 -17.24 3.69 0.20
C LEU A 154 -16.60 2.67 -0.74
N CYS A 155 -15.37 2.23 -0.44
CA CYS A 155 -14.69 1.23 -1.26
C CYS A 155 -15.43 -0.11 -1.28
N ARG A 156 -16.00 -0.53 -0.15
CA ARG A 156 -16.80 -1.76 -0.08
C ARG A 156 -18.05 -1.67 -0.95
N SER A 157 -18.83 -0.59 -0.82
CA SER A 157 -20.07 -0.43 -1.59
C SER A 157 -19.82 -0.35 -3.09
N LEU A 158 -18.76 0.33 -3.53
CA LEU A 158 -18.38 0.37 -4.95
C LEU A 158 -17.88 -0.99 -5.44
N SER A 159 -17.12 -1.73 -4.61
CA SER A 159 -16.68 -3.09 -4.91
C SER A 159 -17.88 -4.03 -5.12
N GLU A 160 -18.84 -4.02 -4.20
CA GLU A 160 -20.08 -4.81 -4.30
C GLU A 160 -20.90 -4.47 -5.54
N ALA A 161 -20.98 -3.18 -5.90
CA ALA A 161 -21.77 -2.72 -7.03
C ALA A 161 -21.13 -3.00 -8.40
N THR A 162 -19.81 -3.14 -8.47
CA THR A 162 -19.07 -3.24 -9.75
C THR A 162 -18.42 -4.60 -9.98
N GLY A 163 -18.21 -5.36 -8.92
CA GLY A 163 -17.44 -6.61 -8.95
C GLY A 163 -15.92 -6.40 -8.89
N ASP A 164 -15.43 -5.15 -8.91
CA ASP A 164 -14.01 -4.86 -8.67
C ASP A 164 -13.65 -5.17 -7.23
N ARG A 165 -12.42 -5.60 -6.97
CA ARG A 165 -11.95 -5.78 -5.59
C ARG A 165 -11.78 -4.45 -4.86
N ILE A 166 -11.99 -4.46 -3.54
CA ILE A 166 -11.75 -3.30 -2.65
C ILE A 166 -10.39 -2.61 -2.91
N PRO A 167 -9.24 -3.32 -2.98
CA PRO A 167 -7.96 -2.70 -3.31
C PRO A 167 -7.94 -1.99 -4.67
N THR A 168 -8.68 -2.50 -5.66
CA THR A 168 -8.78 -1.93 -7.01
C THR A 168 -9.59 -0.64 -6.99
N VAL A 169 -10.70 -0.62 -6.27
CA VAL A 169 -11.48 0.61 -6.05
C VAL A 169 -10.63 1.69 -5.40
N ASP A 170 -9.92 1.34 -4.32
CA ASP A 170 -8.97 2.23 -3.64
C ASP A 170 -7.90 2.77 -4.61
N LEU A 171 -7.28 1.88 -5.40
CA LEU A 171 -6.25 2.26 -6.38
C LEU A 171 -6.78 3.25 -7.42
N VAL A 172 -7.95 3.00 -8.01
CA VAL A 172 -8.54 3.86 -9.04
C VAL A 172 -8.78 5.27 -8.50
N ILE A 173 -9.44 5.37 -7.34
CA ILE A 173 -9.75 6.65 -6.70
C ILE A 173 -8.45 7.37 -6.34
N TRP A 174 -7.50 6.66 -5.74
CA TRP A 174 -6.20 7.23 -5.39
C TRP A 174 -5.42 7.72 -6.62
N ARG A 175 -5.41 6.95 -7.71
CA ARG A 175 -4.70 7.31 -8.94
C ARG A 175 -5.30 8.55 -9.57
N ALA A 176 -6.62 8.65 -9.64
CA ALA A 176 -7.32 9.84 -10.11
C ALA A 176 -6.99 11.08 -9.27
N ALA A 177 -7.01 10.96 -7.94
CA ALA A 177 -6.62 12.05 -7.05
C ALA A 177 -5.15 12.46 -7.23
N ASN A 178 -4.25 11.49 -7.42
CA ASN A 178 -2.83 11.75 -7.70
C ASN A 178 -2.60 12.41 -9.07
N LEU A 179 -3.48 12.20 -10.04
CA LEU A 179 -3.49 12.89 -11.35
C LEU A 179 -4.17 14.26 -11.30
N GLY A 180 -4.75 14.66 -10.16
CA GLY A 180 -5.42 15.94 -9.97
C GLY A 180 -6.83 16.02 -10.57
N TRP A 181 -7.49 14.88 -10.79
CA TRP A 181 -8.87 14.85 -11.31
C TRP A 181 -9.93 14.98 -10.20
N MET A 182 -9.51 14.95 -8.94
CA MET A 182 -10.35 14.97 -7.75
C MET A 182 -9.76 15.84 -6.63
#